data_AF-A0A9J7FZC2-F1
#
_entry.id   AF-A0A9J7FZC2-F1
#
_cell.length_a   1.000
_cell.length_b   1.000
_cell.length_c   1.000
_cell.angle_alpha   90.00
_cell.angle_beta   90.00
_cell.angle_gamma   90.00
#
_symmetry.space_group_name_H-M   'P 1'
#
loop_
_entity.id
_entity.type
_entity.pdbx_description
1 polymer ?
#
loop_
_entity_poly.entity_id
_entity_poly.type
_entity_poly.pdbx_seq_one_letter_code
_entity_poly.pdbx_strand_id
1 'polypeptide(L)'
;MHLKAAIGLCSQLFPEVVPLNIGGAHFTTRLSTLRRYEDTMLAAMFSGRHYIPTDSEGRYFIDRDGTHFGDVLNFLRSGDLPPREHVRAVYKEAQYYAIGPLLEQLENMQPLKGEKVRQAFLGLMPYYKDHLERIVEIARLRAVQRKARFAKLKVCVFKEEMPITPYECPLLSSLRFERSESDGQLFEHHCEVDVSFGPWEAVADVYDLLHCLVTDLSAQGLTVDHQCIGVCDKHLVNHYYCKRPIYEFKITWW
;
A
#
# COMPACT_ATOMS: atom_id res chain seq x y z
N MET A 1 -59.78 -13.57 12.42
CA MET A 1 -58.85 -13.49 11.27
C MET A 1 -57.46 -13.90 11.75
N HIS A 2 -57.02 -15.09 11.36
CA HIS A 2 -55.66 -15.59 11.60
C HIS A 2 -54.76 -15.12 10.45
N LEU A 3 -53.70 -14.38 10.73
CA LEU A 3 -52.51 -14.34 9.88
C LEU A 3 -51.34 -14.84 10.73
N LYS A 4 -51.06 -16.14 10.66
CA LYS A 4 -49.73 -16.66 10.96
C LYS A 4 -48.89 -16.40 9.72
N ALA A 5 -47.97 -15.45 9.80
CA ALA A 5 -46.92 -15.28 8.80
C ALA A 5 -46.08 -16.56 8.76
N ALA A 6 -46.13 -17.28 7.64
CA ALA A 6 -45.19 -18.34 7.34
C ALA A 6 -43.86 -17.68 6.96
N ILE A 7 -43.00 -17.47 7.95
CA ILE A 7 -41.57 -17.28 7.69
C ILE A 7 -41.05 -18.64 7.24
N GLY A 8 -41.07 -18.87 5.92
CA GLY A 8 -40.43 -20.04 5.32
C GLY A 8 -38.93 -19.95 5.57
N LEU A 9 -38.47 -20.65 6.62
CA LEU A 9 -37.06 -21.00 6.74
C LEU A 9 -36.74 -21.88 5.53
N CYS A 10 -36.08 -21.32 4.52
CA CYS A 10 -35.44 -22.13 3.50
C CYS A 10 -34.41 -23.00 4.26
N SER A 11 -34.67 -24.30 4.39
CA SER A 11 -33.77 -25.27 4.99
C SER A 11 -33.21 -26.13 3.87
N GLN A 12 -32.21 -25.62 3.17
CA GLN A 12 -31.51 -26.38 2.15
C GLN A 12 -30.62 -27.44 2.83
N LEU A 13 -30.93 -28.72 2.61
CA LEU A 13 -30.08 -29.82 3.03
C LEU A 13 -28.95 -29.98 2.01
N PHE A 14 -27.72 -29.92 2.48
CA PHE A 14 -26.53 -30.09 1.65
C PHE A 14 -25.99 -31.53 1.74
N PRO A 15 -25.52 -32.12 0.63
CA PRO A 15 -24.85 -33.42 0.66
C PRO A 15 -23.52 -33.36 1.42
N GLU A 16 -23.01 -34.52 1.86
CA GLU A 16 -21.69 -34.60 2.51
C GLU A 16 -20.57 -34.16 1.58
N VAL A 17 -20.64 -34.56 0.31
CA VAL A 17 -19.74 -34.15 -0.76
C VAL A 17 -20.42 -33.06 -1.58
N VAL A 18 -19.81 -31.89 -1.62
CA VAL A 18 -20.37 -30.67 -2.20
C VAL A 18 -19.60 -30.33 -3.49
N PRO A 19 -20.26 -30.37 -4.66
CA PRO A 19 -19.68 -29.88 -5.90
C PRO A 19 -19.87 -28.37 -6.03
N LEU A 20 -18.81 -27.66 -6.39
CA LEU A 20 -18.77 -26.20 -6.48
C LEU A 20 -18.38 -25.76 -7.89
N ASN A 21 -18.98 -24.66 -8.35
CA ASN A 21 -18.60 -23.92 -9.54
C ASN A 21 -18.29 -22.47 -9.12
N ILE A 22 -17.00 -22.10 -9.15
CA ILE A 22 -16.50 -20.78 -8.75
C ILE A 22 -16.11 -20.03 -10.04
N GLY A 23 -17.05 -19.27 -10.59
CA GLY A 23 -16.83 -18.51 -11.84
C GLY A 23 -16.36 -19.35 -13.03
N GLY A 24 -16.75 -20.63 -13.11
CA GLY A 24 -16.33 -21.59 -14.13
C GLY A 24 -15.23 -22.57 -13.69
N ALA A 25 -14.60 -22.35 -12.53
CA ALA A 25 -13.66 -23.32 -11.96
C ALA A 25 -14.40 -24.33 -11.08
N HIS A 26 -14.25 -25.61 -11.39
CA HIS A 26 -14.98 -26.68 -10.71
C HIS A 26 -14.15 -27.26 -9.56
N PHE A 27 -14.77 -27.33 -8.37
CA PHE A 27 -14.17 -27.95 -7.19
C PHE A 27 -15.11 -28.98 -6.59
N THR A 28 -14.55 -29.88 -5.81
CA THR A 28 -15.33 -30.83 -5.00
C THR A 28 -14.70 -30.90 -3.62
N THR A 29 -15.52 -30.79 -2.58
CA THR A 29 -15.07 -30.79 -1.20
C THR A 29 -16.11 -31.38 -0.26
N ARG A 30 -15.80 -31.50 1.03
CA ARG A 30 -16.76 -31.91 2.05
C ARG A 30 -17.51 -30.71 2.61
N LEU A 31 -18.78 -30.91 2.99
CA LEU A 31 -19.57 -29.91 3.70
C LEU A 31 -18.88 -29.45 5.00
N SER A 32 -18.23 -30.38 5.71
CA SER A 32 -17.45 -30.07 6.91
C SER A 32 -16.26 -29.14 6.65
N THR A 33 -15.66 -29.18 5.45
CA THR A 33 -14.58 -28.27 5.07
C THR A 33 -15.09 -26.84 4.88
N LEU A 34 -16.22 -26.68 4.19
CA LEU A 34 -16.85 -25.36 3.95
C LEU A 34 -17.37 -24.72 5.25
N ARG A 35 -17.71 -25.56 6.23
CA ARG A 35 -18.22 -25.15 7.56
C ARG A 35 -17.17 -25.24 8.66
N ARG A 36 -15.89 -25.41 8.33
CA ARG A 36 -14.82 -25.57 9.33
C ARG A 36 -14.73 -24.39 10.31
N TYR A 37 -14.95 -23.19 9.80
CA TYR A 37 -14.96 -21.95 10.57
C TYR A 37 -16.35 -21.33 10.49
N GLU A 38 -17.05 -21.26 11.63
CA GLU A 38 -18.47 -20.89 11.70
C GLU A 38 -18.74 -19.44 11.28
N ASP A 39 -17.78 -18.54 11.49
CA ASP A 39 -17.89 -17.10 11.20
C ASP A 39 -17.48 -16.73 9.77
N THR A 40 -17.53 -17.68 8.83
CA THR A 40 -17.16 -17.44 7.42
C THR A 40 -18.38 -17.32 6.52
N MET A 41 -18.23 -16.60 5.41
CA MET A 41 -19.27 -16.51 4.38
C MET A 41 -19.62 -17.91 3.85
N LEU A 42 -18.63 -18.77 3.64
CA LEU A 42 -18.85 -20.15 3.18
C LEU A 42 -19.66 -20.96 4.20
N ALA A 43 -19.37 -20.85 5.50
CA ALA A 43 -20.18 -21.52 6.52
C ALA A 43 -21.62 -21.00 6.56
N ALA A 44 -21.82 -19.69 6.37
CA ALA A 44 -23.15 -19.09 6.28
C ALA A 44 -23.91 -19.58 5.04
N MET A 45 -23.30 -19.53 3.86
CA MET A 45 -23.89 -20.03 2.60
C MET A 45 -24.33 -21.49 2.76
N PHE A 46 -23.45 -22.34 3.26
CA PHE A 46 -23.68 -23.78 3.42
C PHE A 46 -24.31 -24.16 4.78
N SER A 47 -24.91 -23.20 5.50
CA SER A 47 -25.60 -23.43 6.78
C SER A 47 -26.98 -24.08 6.62
N GLY A 48 -27.52 -24.03 5.40
CA GLY A 48 -28.86 -24.46 5.03
C GLY A 48 -29.88 -23.33 5.10
N ARG A 49 -29.51 -22.14 5.60
CA ARG A 49 -30.43 -20.99 5.77
C ARG A 49 -30.54 -20.11 4.54
N HIS A 50 -29.67 -20.32 3.55
CA HIS A 50 -29.58 -19.52 2.34
C HIS A 50 -29.74 -20.42 1.13
N TYR A 51 -30.50 -19.95 0.14
CA TYR A 51 -30.55 -20.58 -1.17
C TYR A 51 -29.26 -20.27 -1.94
N ILE A 52 -28.60 -21.30 -2.44
CA ILE A 52 -27.44 -21.16 -3.33
C ILE A 52 -27.84 -21.66 -4.73
N PRO A 53 -27.67 -20.84 -5.79
CA PRO A 53 -27.95 -21.27 -7.15
C PRO A 53 -27.03 -22.42 -7.55
N THR A 54 -27.49 -23.23 -8.51
CA THR A 54 -26.70 -24.29 -9.11
C THR A 54 -26.59 -24.09 -10.61
N ASP A 55 -25.48 -24.54 -11.21
CA ASP A 55 -25.34 -24.57 -12.65
C ASP A 55 -26.16 -25.72 -13.29
N SER A 56 -26.09 -25.87 -14.62
CA SER A 56 -26.81 -26.91 -15.36
C SER A 56 -26.43 -28.35 -14.97
N GLU A 57 -25.31 -28.54 -14.29
CA GLU A 57 -24.83 -29.84 -13.80
C GLU A 57 -25.12 -30.04 -12.30
N GLY A 58 -25.83 -29.10 -11.66
CA GLY A 58 -26.19 -29.16 -10.25
C GLY A 58 -25.07 -28.77 -9.29
N ARG A 59 -23.99 -28.13 -9.77
CA ARG A 59 -22.90 -27.64 -8.91
C ARG A 59 -23.27 -26.30 -8.30
N TYR A 60 -23.00 -26.10 -7.01
CA TYR A 60 -23.31 -24.85 -6.33
C TYR A 60 -22.44 -23.72 -6.88
N PHE A 61 -23.09 -22.68 -7.37
CA PHE A 61 -22.43 -21.61 -8.09
C PHE A 61 -22.11 -20.41 -7.19
N ILE A 62 -20.87 -19.93 -7.30
CA ILE A 62 -20.40 -18.69 -6.68
C ILE A 62 -19.78 -17.84 -7.78
N ASP A 63 -20.27 -16.61 -7.95
CA ASP A 63 -19.80 -15.66 -8.95
C ASP A 63 -18.50 -14.97 -8.50
N ARG A 64 -17.41 -15.75 -8.48
CA ARG A 64 -16.06 -15.32 -8.08
C ARG A 64 -15.02 -15.94 -8.98
N ASP A 65 -13.85 -15.32 -9.05
CA ASP A 65 -12.70 -15.89 -9.77
C ASP A 65 -12.19 -17.13 -9.03
N GLY A 66 -12.33 -18.29 -9.68
CA GLY A 66 -11.91 -19.57 -9.11
C GLY A 66 -10.41 -19.84 -9.15
N THR A 67 -9.60 -18.99 -9.81
CA THR A 67 -8.16 -19.19 -10.02
C THR A 67 -7.41 -19.46 -8.70
N HIS A 68 -7.75 -18.73 -7.64
CA HIS A 68 -7.11 -18.83 -6.32
C HIS A 68 -7.97 -19.52 -5.27
N PHE A 69 -9.13 -20.04 -5.64
CA PHE A 69 -10.01 -20.72 -4.70
C PHE A 69 -9.42 -22.05 -4.21
N GLY A 70 -8.55 -22.68 -5.01
CA GLY A 70 -7.83 -23.88 -4.59
C GLY A 70 -6.97 -23.66 -3.33
N ASP A 71 -6.27 -22.53 -3.26
CA ASP A 71 -5.46 -22.15 -2.09
C ASP A 71 -6.34 -21.90 -0.85
N VAL A 72 -7.45 -21.20 -1.03
CA VAL A 72 -8.47 -21.02 0.02
C VAL A 72 -8.97 -22.37 0.54
N LEU A 73 -9.26 -23.30 -0.38
CA LEU A 73 -9.77 -24.62 -0.02
C LEU A 73 -8.72 -25.48 0.68
N ASN A 74 -7.45 -25.40 0.29
CA ASN A 74 -6.35 -26.08 0.96
C ASN A 74 -6.17 -25.55 2.38
N PHE A 75 -6.27 -24.23 2.60
CA PHE A 75 -6.30 -23.66 3.94
C PHE A 75 -7.46 -24.25 4.78
N LEU A 76 -8.68 -24.33 4.22
CA LEU A 76 -9.81 -24.93 4.93
C LEU A 76 -9.64 -26.44 5.20
N ARG A 77 -8.84 -27.16 4.41
CA ARG A 77 -8.59 -28.61 4.57
C ARG A 77 -7.50 -28.91 5.60
N SER A 78 -6.35 -28.29 5.45
CA SER A 78 -5.12 -28.62 6.20
C SER A 78 -4.52 -27.44 6.94
N GLY A 79 -4.97 -26.21 6.67
CA GLY A 79 -4.33 -24.98 7.16
C GLY A 79 -3.13 -24.55 6.31
N ASP A 80 -2.97 -25.12 5.11
CA ASP A 80 -1.86 -24.79 4.22
C ASP A 80 -1.99 -23.36 3.70
N LEU A 81 -0.88 -22.62 3.72
CA LEU A 81 -0.80 -21.26 3.21
C LEU A 81 -0.38 -21.25 1.73
N PRO A 82 -0.83 -20.26 0.96
CA PRO A 82 -0.51 -20.18 -0.45
C PRO A 82 0.98 -19.89 -0.69
N PRO A 83 1.50 -20.21 -1.89
CA PRO A 83 2.79 -19.71 -2.36
C PRO A 83 2.85 -18.17 -2.33
N ARG A 84 4.06 -17.61 -2.19
CA ARG A 84 4.30 -16.17 -2.01
C ARG A 84 3.69 -15.33 -3.13
N GLU A 85 3.77 -15.82 -4.35
CA GLU A 85 3.22 -15.23 -5.58
C GLU A 85 1.68 -15.08 -5.53
N HIS A 86 0.99 -15.97 -4.82
CA HIS A 86 -0.47 -15.98 -4.74
C HIS A 86 -1.01 -15.19 -3.54
N VAL A 87 -0.18 -14.85 -2.56
CA VAL A 87 -0.59 -14.20 -1.29
C VAL A 87 -1.52 -13.01 -1.50
N ARG A 88 -1.20 -12.10 -2.45
CA ARG A 88 -2.05 -10.92 -2.71
C ARG A 88 -3.43 -11.28 -3.26
N ALA A 89 -3.50 -12.26 -4.16
CA ALA A 89 -4.75 -12.66 -4.77
C ALA A 89 -5.60 -13.48 -3.80
N VAL A 90 -4.99 -14.41 -3.09
CA VAL A 90 -5.64 -15.21 -2.04
C VAL A 90 -6.14 -14.33 -0.89
N TYR A 91 -5.41 -13.26 -0.54
CA TYR A 91 -5.87 -12.30 0.46
C TYR A 91 -7.19 -11.64 0.05
N LYS A 92 -7.36 -11.24 -1.22
CA LYS A 92 -8.62 -10.67 -1.73
C LYS A 92 -9.77 -11.69 -1.65
N GLU A 93 -9.50 -12.95 -1.97
CA GLU A 93 -10.51 -14.01 -1.83
C GLU A 93 -10.83 -14.30 -0.36
N ALA A 94 -9.84 -14.37 0.52
CA ALA A 94 -10.03 -14.54 1.96
C ALA A 94 -10.86 -13.39 2.57
N GLN A 95 -10.72 -12.16 2.06
CA GLN A 95 -11.56 -11.03 2.44
C GLN A 95 -13.00 -11.24 1.99
N TYR A 96 -13.21 -11.66 0.73
CA TYR A 96 -14.55 -11.93 0.19
C TYR A 96 -15.26 -13.04 0.98
N TYR A 97 -14.60 -14.18 1.19
CA TYR A 97 -15.16 -15.31 1.93
C TYR A 97 -15.18 -15.11 3.46
N ALA A 98 -14.70 -13.96 3.95
CA ALA A 98 -14.59 -13.60 5.35
C ALA A 98 -13.85 -14.66 6.21
N ILE A 99 -12.71 -15.17 5.72
CA ILE A 99 -11.94 -16.21 6.41
C ILE A 99 -10.91 -15.54 7.33
N GLY A 100 -11.36 -15.11 8.51
CA GLY A 100 -10.54 -14.42 9.52
C GLY A 100 -9.18 -15.07 9.80
N PRO A 101 -9.12 -16.37 10.14
CA PRO A 101 -7.84 -17.04 10.43
C PRO A 101 -6.86 -17.04 9.25
N LEU A 102 -7.35 -17.10 8.01
CA LEU A 102 -6.49 -17.01 6.82
C LEU A 102 -5.97 -15.59 6.63
N LEU A 103 -6.82 -14.58 6.82
CA LEU A 103 -6.42 -13.17 6.74
C LEU A 103 -5.28 -12.87 7.71
N GLU A 104 -5.41 -13.26 8.99
CA GLU A 104 -4.38 -13.03 10.01
C GLU A 104 -3.02 -13.64 9.63
N GLN A 105 -3.02 -14.85 9.05
CA GLN A 105 -1.79 -15.49 8.60
C GLN A 105 -1.20 -14.80 7.38
N LEU A 106 -2.02 -14.48 6.37
CA LEU A 106 -1.58 -13.80 5.14
C LEU A 106 -1.02 -12.40 5.40
N GLU A 107 -1.58 -11.66 6.36
CA GLU A 107 -1.07 -10.33 6.74
C GLU A 107 0.37 -10.37 7.29
N ASN A 108 0.81 -11.53 7.78
CA ASN A 108 2.17 -11.75 8.24
C ASN A 108 3.10 -12.32 7.16
N MET A 109 2.58 -12.57 5.95
CA MET A 109 3.36 -13.04 4.80
C MET A 109 3.78 -11.89 3.88
N GLN A 110 4.88 -12.10 3.16
CA GLN A 110 5.26 -11.20 2.07
C GLN A 110 4.36 -11.43 0.85
N PRO A 111 3.96 -10.38 0.11
CA PRO A 111 4.39 -8.98 0.25
C PRO A 111 3.53 -8.13 1.20
N LEU A 112 2.47 -8.68 1.82
CA LEU A 112 1.50 -7.89 2.62
C LEU A 112 2.12 -7.29 3.88
N LYS A 113 2.95 -8.06 4.59
CA LYS A 113 3.65 -7.56 5.77
C LYS A 113 4.56 -6.37 5.44
N GLY A 114 5.29 -6.47 4.33
CA GLY A 114 6.14 -5.38 3.83
C GLY A 114 5.33 -4.13 3.49
N GLU A 115 4.18 -4.29 2.85
CA GLU A 115 3.28 -3.16 2.56
C GLU A 115 2.77 -2.50 3.84
N LYS A 116 2.40 -3.26 4.87
CA LYS A 116 1.99 -2.68 6.17
C LYS A 116 3.08 -1.83 6.81
N VAL A 117 4.33 -2.33 6.81
CA VAL A 117 5.48 -1.58 7.33
C VAL A 117 5.72 -0.30 6.54
N ARG A 118 5.65 -0.41 5.21
CA ARG A 118 5.76 0.73 4.30
C ARG A 118 4.68 1.78 4.54
N GLN A 119 3.41 1.37 4.67
CA GLN A 119 2.31 2.29 4.95
C GLN A 119 2.45 2.97 6.32
N ALA A 120 2.93 2.25 7.34
CA ALA A 120 3.22 2.83 8.64
C ALA A 120 4.30 3.92 8.55
N PHE A 121 5.36 3.68 7.77
CA PHE A 121 6.39 4.69 7.50
C PHE A 121 5.82 5.90 6.75
N LEU A 122 5.08 5.69 5.66
CA LEU A 122 4.47 6.77 4.89
C LEU A 122 3.45 7.59 5.68
N GLY A 123 2.78 6.98 6.66
CA GLY A 123 1.88 7.68 7.59
C GLY A 123 2.58 8.70 8.49
N LEU A 124 3.90 8.62 8.64
CA LEU A 124 4.70 9.62 9.39
C LEU A 124 5.11 10.81 8.52
N MET A 125 4.92 10.74 7.19
CA MET A 125 5.35 11.78 6.26
C MET A 125 4.27 12.88 6.14
N PRO A 126 4.60 14.14 6.44
CA PRO A 126 3.69 15.26 6.17
C PRO A 126 3.42 15.39 4.66
N TYR A 127 2.14 15.52 4.30
CA TYR A 127 1.70 15.82 2.93
C TYR A 127 2.22 14.85 1.83
N TYR A 128 2.57 13.61 2.18
CA TYR A 128 3.17 12.67 1.22
C TYR A 128 2.31 12.46 -0.03
N LYS A 129 1.00 12.26 0.14
CA LYS A 129 0.07 12.07 -0.98
C LYS A 129 -0.05 13.32 -1.84
N ASP A 130 -0.20 14.49 -1.21
CA ASP A 130 -0.30 15.77 -1.93
C ASP A 130 0.98 16.06 -2.73
N HIS A 131 2.15 15.79 -2.13
CA HIS A 131 3.44 15.93 -2.79
C HIS A 131 3.61 14.94 -3.95
N LEU A 132 3.16 13.70 -3.80
CA LEU A 132 3.17 12.71 -4.87
C LEU A 132 2.27 13.14 -6.05
N GLU A 133 1.05 13.61 -5.76
CA GLU A 133 0.14 14.16 -6.77
C GLU A 133 0.74 15.38 -7.47
N ARG A 134 1.39 16.27 -6.71
CA ARG A 134 2.08 17.44 -7.24
C ARG A 134 3.20 17.08 -8.21
N ILE A 135 3.98 16.02 -7.91
CA ILE A 135 5.00 15.50 -8.84
C ILE A 135 4.35 15.10 -10.16
N VAL A 136 3.25 14.34 -10.11
CA VAL A 136 2.55 13.86 -11.31
C VAL A 136 1.99 15.03 -12.11
N GLU A 137 1.39 16.02 -11.46
CA GLU A 137 0.85 17.22 -12.08
C GLU A 137 1.93 18.01 -12.82
N ILE A 138 3.04 18.35 -12.14
CA ILE A 138 4.15 19.09 -12.73
C ILE A 138 4.76 18.30 -13.89
N ALA A 139 4.90 16.98 -13.75
CA ALA A 139 5.41 16.11 -14.80
C ALA A 139 4.53 16.13 -16.06
N ARG A 140 3.20 16.04 -15.89
CA ARG A 140 2.24 16.13 -17.00
C ARG A 140 2.33 17.47 -17.70
N LEU A 141 2.27 18.56 -16.94
CA LEU A 141 2.32 19.92 -17.47
C LEU A 141 3.60 20.16 -18.29
N ARG A 142 4.76 19.78 -17.76
CA ARG A 142 6.05 19.93 -18.46
C ARG A 142 6.16 19.06 -19.71
N ALA A 143 5.67 17.82 -19.67
CA ALA A 143 5.68 16.92 -20.81
C ALA A 143 4.83 17.48 -21.97
N VAL A 144 3.62 17.98 -21.66
CA VAL A 144 2.71 18.59 -22.65
C VAL A 144 3.31 19.88 -23.23
N GLN A 145 3.80 20.78 -22.38
CA GLN A 145 4.38 22.07 -22.81
C GLN A 145 5.60 21.87 -23.72
N ARG A 146 6.47 20.91 -23.40
CA ARG A 146 7.68 20.62 -24.17
C ARG A 146 7.45 19.64 -25.32
N LYS A 147 6.23 19.11 -25.47
CA LYS A 147 5.91 18.02 -26.41
C LYS A 147 6.89 16.85 -26.31
N ALA A 148 7.24 16.48 -25.08
CA ALA A 148 8.26 15.48 -24.78
C ALA A 148 7.64 14.23 -24.12
N ARG A 149 8.20 13.06 -24.40
CA ARG A 149 7.81 11.78 -23.76
C ARG A 149 8.13 11.73 -22.25
N PHE A 150 8.97 12.66 -21.79
CA PHE A 150 9.45 12.68 -20.42
C PHE A 150 9.43 14.09 -19.84
N ALA A 151 9.36 14.17 -18.53
CA ALA A 151 9.57 15.38 -17.75
C ALA A 151 10.64 15.14 -16.68
N LYS A 152 11.41 16.19 -16.40
CA LYS A 152 12.39 16.20 -15.31
C LYS A 152 11.89 17.10 -14.19
N LEU A 153 12.04 16.64 -12.95
CA LEU A 153 11.66 17.36 -11.74
C LEU A 153 12.81 17.31 -10.74
N LYS A 154 12.99 18.39 -9.98
CA LYS A 154 13.89 18.42 -8.84
C LYS A 154 13.09 18.15 -7.58
N VAL A 155 13.48 17.13 -6.83
CA VAL A 155 12.85 16.75 -5.57
C VAL A 155 13.90 16.83 -4.47
N CYS A 156 13.64 17.64 -3.44
CA CYS A 156 14.48 17.68 -2.25
C CYS A 156 14.01 16.60 -1.28
N VAL A 157 14.91 15.75 -0.80
CA VAL A 157 14.57 14.70 0.16
C VAL A 157 15.56 14.75 1.31
N PHE A 158 15.06 14.99 2.53
CA PHE A 158 15.89 15.17 3.71
C PHE A 158 15.22 14.62 4.96
N LYS A 159 15.99 13.89 5.76
CA LYS A 159 15.50 13.28 7.01
C LYS A 159 15.40 14.30 8.15
N GLU A 160 16.45 15.10 8.32
CA GLU A 160 16.58 16.07 9.41
C GLU A 160 16.36 17.49 8.91
N GLU A 161 15.74 18.36 9.72
CA GLU A 161 15.41 19.74 9.35
C GLU A 161 16.61 20.51 8.77
N MET A 162 17.82 20.25 9.26
CA MET A 162 19.00 21.03 8.91
C MET A 162 20.32 20.24 9.00
N PRO A 163 20.89 19.76 7.88
CA PRO A 163 22.32 19.45 7.81
C PRO A 163 23.10 20.78 7.71
N ILE A 164 23.33 21.45 8.84
CA ILE A 164 24.17 22.65 8.88
C ILE A 164 25.64 22.23 8.83
N THR A 165 26.37 22.69 7.82
CA THR A 165 27.84 22.59 7.82
C THR A 165 28.43 23.84 8.45
N PRO A 166 29.17 23.75 9.57
CA PRO A 166 30.05 24.82 10.02
C PRO A 166 31.30 24.79 9.15
N TYR A 167 31.27 25.48 8.01
CA TYR A 167 32.54 25.81 7.35
C TYR A 167 33.16 26.95 8.16
N GLU A 168 34.27 26.61 8.81
CA GLU A 168 35.02 27.35 9.82
C GLU A 168 34.44 27.23 11.24
N CYS A 169 35.22 26.61 12.10
CA CYS A 169 35.03 26.58 13.54
C CYS A 169 35.75 27.80 14.12
N PRO A 170 35.09 28.95 14.41
CA PRO A 170 35.69 29.88 15.34
C PRO A 170 35.54 29.23 16.72
N LEU A 171 36.67 28.98 17.37
CA LEU A 171 36.86 28.50 18.75
C LEU A 171 35.77 28.99 19.74
N LEU A 172 34.58 28.39 19.72
CA LEU A 172 33.49 28.75 20.61
C LEU A 172 32.63 27.52 20.92
N SER A 173 33.28 26.53 21.51
CA SER A 173 32.68 25.36 22.16
C SER A 173 31.80 25.72 23.38
N SER A 174 31.19 26.90 23.44
CA SER A 174 30.58 27.42 24.67
C SER A 174 29.20 28.06 24.52
N LEU A 175 28.58 28.04 23.35
CA LEU A 175 27.16 28.38 23.24
C LEU A 175 26.40 27.16 22.75
N ARG A 176 25.84 26.41 23.71
CA ARG A 176 24.58 25.71 23.45
C ARG A 176 23.64 26.79 22.93
N PHE A 177 23.32 26.74 21.64
CA PHE A 177 22.33 27.60 21.04
C PHE A 177 20.98 27.25 21.70
N GLU A 178 20.65 27.93 22.79
CA GLU A 178 19.27 28.04 23.25
C GLU A 178 18.54 28.79 22.13
N ARG A 179 17.86 28.04 21.27
CA ARG A 179 17.02 28.58 20.20
C ARG A 179 15.97 29.48 20.85
N SER A 180 16.11 30.79 20.73
CA SER A 180 15.04 31.73 21.03
C SER A 180 13.98 31.63 19.93
N GLU A 181 12.69 31.71 20.26
CA GLU A 181 11.60 31.63 19.28
C GLU A 181 11.69 32.71 18.18
N SER A 182 12.45 33.78 18.40
CA SER A 182 12.72 34.84 17.43
C SER A 182 13.71 34.47 16.32
N ASP A 183 14.58 33.46 16.51
CA ASP A 183 15.59 33.05 15.51
C ASP A 183 15.04 32.07 14.46
N GLY A 184 13.82 31.52 14.65
CA GLY A 184 13.20 30.58 13.72
C GLY A 184 12.99 31.16 12.31
N GLN A 185 12.74 32.47 12.21
CA GLN A 185 12.57 33.16 10.91
C GLN A 185 13.87 33.35 10.13
N LEU A 186 15.04 33.29 10.78
CA LEU A 186 16.33 33.55 10.13
C LEU A 186 16.87 32.34 9.34
N PHE A 187 16.34 31.14 9.59
CA PHE A 187 16.78 29.90 8.94
C PHE A 187 15.71 29.27 8.04
N GLU A 188 14.60 29.98 7.77
CA GLU A 188 13.55 29.49 6.90
C GLU A 188 14.01 29.52 5.43
N HIS A 189 14.43 28.34 4.95
CA HIS A 189 14.88 28.16 3.58
C HIS A 189 14.10 27.07 2.85
N HIS A 190 13.50 27.49 1.74
CA HIS A 190 12.92 26.62 0.73
C HIS A 190 13.93 26.42 -0.40
N CYS A 191 14.37 25.17 -0.61
CA CYS A 191 15.27 24.83 -1.71
C CYS A 191 14.59 25.13 -3.05
N GLU A 192 15.36 25.51 -4.06
CA GLU A 192 14.86 25.74 -5.43
C GLU A 192 14.57 24.40 -6.13
N VAL A 193 13.48 23.76 -5.69
CA VAL A 193 13.02 22.44 -6.14
C VAL A 193 11.52 22.46 -6.40
N ASP A 194 11.00 21.44 -7.09
CA ASP A 194 9.59 21.33 -7.42
C ASP A 194 8.76 20.83 -6.24
N VAL A 195 9.32 19.88 -5.48
CA VAL A 195 8.68 19.23 -4.33
C VAL A 195 9.74 18.91 -3.28
N SER A 196 9.39 19.01 -2.00
CA SER A 196 10.27 18.68 -0.89
C SER A 196 9.63 17.64 0.02
N PHE A 197 10.37 16.60 0.40
CA PHE A 197 9.97 15.64 1.42
C PHE A 197 10.93 15.73 2.59
N GLY A 198 10.37 15.93 3.78
CA GLY A 198 11.13 16.11 5.01
C GLY A 198 10.61 17.28 5.84
N PRO A 199 11.03 17.36 7.12
CA PRO A 199 11.76 16.30 7.84
C PRO A 199 10.83 15.12 8.21
N TRP A 200 11.39 14.03 8.73
CA TRP A 200 10.60 12.97 9.35
C TRP A 200 11.31 12.26 10.50
N GLU A 201 10.51 11.72 11.41
CA GLU A 201 10.97 10.97 12.57
C GLU A 201 10.73 9.46 12.39
N ALA A 202 11.67 8.78 11.73
CA ALA A 202 11.67 7.32 11.58
C ALA A 202 13.07 6.74 11.43
N VAL A 203 13.22 5.43 11.65
CA VAL A 203 14.48 4.72 11.36
C VAL A 203 14.79 4.73 9.86
N ALA A 204 13.76 4.63 9.02
CA ALA A 204 13.87 4.65 7.57
C ALA A 204 14.68 5.86 7.07
N ASP A 205 15.50 5.61 6.05
CA ASP A 205 16.41 6.58 5.47
C ASP A 205 15.86 7.22 4.19
N VAL A 206 16.69 8.06 3.55
CA VAL A 206 16.32 8.74 2.31
C VAL A 206 16.07 7.75 1.17
N TYR A 207 16.81 6.64 1.10
CA TYR A 207 16.65 5.63 0.06
C TYR A 207 15.35 4.84 0.21
N ASP A 208 14.93 4.56 1.45
CA ASP A 208 13.63 3.97 1.73
C ASP A 208 12.48 4.83 1.18
N LEU A 209 12.56 6.15 1.37
CA LEU A 209 11.57 7.08 0.85
C LEU A 209 11.63 7.18 -0.69
N LEU A 210 12.83 7.25 -1.28
CA LEU A 210 13.00 7.24 -2.74
C LEU A 210 12.39 5.96 -3.35
N HIS A 211 12.63 4.81 -2.73
CA HIS A 211 12.01 3.55 -3.14
C HIS A 211 10.48 3.60 -3.05
N CYS A 212 9.93 4.20 -1.99
CA CYS A 212 8.49 4.38 -1.85
C CYS A 212 7.90 5.27 -2.95
N LEU A 213 8.55 6.40 -3.26
CA LEU A 213 8.13 7.33 -4.32
C LEU A 213 8.12 6.65 -5.68
N VAL A 214 9.20 5.94 -6.04
CA VAL A 214 9.28 5.20 -7.31
C VAL A 214 8.20 4.13 -7.38
N THR A 215 7.97 3.40 -6.28
CA THR A 215 6.94 2.36 -6.21
C THR A 215 5.54 2.93 -6.44
N ASP A 216 5.17 4.03 -5.78
CA ASP A 216 3.84 4.62 -5.94
C ASP A 216 3.64 5.29 -7.29
N LEU A 217 4.65 5.98 -7.83
CA LEU A 217 4.56 6.55 -9.17
C LEU A 217 4.44 5.44 -10.22
N SER A 218 5.15 4.33 -10.05
CA SER A 218 5.06 3.16 -10.93
C SER A 218 3.69 2.47 -10.84
N ALA A 219 3.08 2.44 -9.65
CA ALA A 219 1.72 1.93 -9.48
C ALA A 219 0.67 2.76 -10.24
N GLN A 220 0.97 4.03 -10.57
CA GLN A 220 0.15 4.87 -11.46
C GLN A 220 0.46 4.68 -12.95
N GLY A 221 1.29 3.70 -13.31
CA GLY A 221 1.69 3.41 -14.69
C GLY A 221 2.81 4.30 -15.23
N LEU A 222 3.53 5.03 -14.38
CA LEU A 222 4.63 5.91 -14.78
C LEU A 222 5.97 5.18 -14.70
N THR A 223 6.85 5.38 -15.68
CA THR A 223 8.25 4.94 -15.55
C THR A 223 9.07 6.06 -14.94
N VAL A 224 9.76 5.78 -13.83
CA VAL A 224 10.48 6.80 -13.06
C VAL A 224 11.93 6.37 -12.84
N ASP A 225 12.85 7.20 -13.33
CA ASP A 225 14.27 7.15 -12.96
C ASP A 225 14.58 8.31 -12.00
N HIS A 226 15.49 8.11 -11.06
CA HIS A 226 15.99 9.19 -10.22
C HIS A 226 17.51 9.13 -10.08
N GLN A 227 18.13 10.30 -9.92
CA GLN A 227 19.56 10.43 -9.63
C GLN A 227 19.81 11.61 -8.69
N CYS A 228 20.79 11.48 -7.80
CA CYS A 228 21.25 12.61 -6.99
C CYS A 228 22.02 13.58 -7.88
N ILE A 229 21.58 14.85 -7.93
CA ILE A 229 22.25 15.90 -8.73
C ILE A 229 23.11 16.83 -7.87
N GLY A 230 23.16 16.61 -6.56
CA GLY A 230 23.96 17.36 -5.61
C GLY A 230 23.17 17.75 -4.37
N VAL A 231 23.66 18.78 -3.70
CA VAL A 231 23.00 19.40 -2.54
C VAL A 231 22.59 20.83 -2.88
N CYS A 232 21.61 21.36 -2.18
CA CYS A 232 21.40 22.80 -2.16
C CYS A 232 22.68 23.49 -1.65
N ASP A 233 22.98 24.68 -2.16
CA ASP A 233 24.13 25.51 -1.74
C ASP A 233 23.68 26.95 -1.40
N LYS A 234 22.40 27.15 -1.07
CA LYS A 234 21.90 28.49 -0.74
C LYS A 234 22.50 28.95 0.58
N HIS A 235 23.08 30.15 0.56
CA HIS A 235 23.54 30.85 1.75
C HIS A 235 22.35 31.21 2.65
N LEU A 236 22.49 30.94 3.95
CA LEU A 236 21.50 31.26 4.97
C LEU A 236 21.95 32.50 5.74
N VAL A 237 22.55 32.31 6.93
CA VAL A 237 23.07 33.37 7.80
C VAL A 237 24.51 33.03 8.19
N ASN A 238 25.37 34.04 8.36
CA ASN A 238 26.79 33.88 8.70
C ASN A 238 27.54 32.95 7.72
N HIS A 239 28.19 31.88 8.21
CA HIS A 239 28.89 30.89 7.40
C HIS A 239 28.05 29.64 7.09
N TYR A 240 26.73 29.72 7.28
CA TYR A 240 25.84 28.58 7.11
C TYR A 240 25.23 28.53 5.72
N TYR A 241 25.26 27.32 5.14
CA TYR A 241 24.67 27.00 3.85
C TYR A 241 23.67 25.87 4.06
N CYS A 242 22.57 25.91 3.30
CA CYS A 242 21.77 24.70 3.14
C CYS A 242 22.63 23.63 2.47
N LYS A 243 22.48 22.37 2.88
CA LYS A 243 23.14 21.20 2.26
C LYS A 243 22.15 20.04 2.03
N ARG A 244 20.88 20.36 1.85
CA ARG A 244 19.84 19.34 1.63
C ARG A 244 20.05 18.65 0.27
N PRO A 245 20.00 17.31 0.20
CA PRO A 245 20.13 16.56 -1.05
C PRO A 245 19.01 16.88 -2.04
N ILE A 246 19.38 17.06 -3.31
CA ILE A 246 18.45 17.29 -4.42
C ILE A 246 18.57 16.14 -5.41
N TYR A 247 17.43 15.55 -5.74
CA TYR A 247 17.31 14.45 -6.69
C TYR A 247 16.60 14.94 -7.95
N GLU A 248 17.09 14.55 -9.12
CA GLU A 248 16.37 14.72 -10.38
C GLU A 248 15.54 13.46 -10.64
N PHE A 249 14.22 13.62 -10.71
CA PHE A 249 13.27 12.59 -11.12
C PHE A 249 12.95 12.77 -12.60
N LYS A 250 13.18 11.73 -13.39
CA LYS A 250 12.82 11.67 -14.81
C LYS A 250 11.62 10.74 -14.97
N ILE A 251 10.46 11.32 -15.26
CA ILE A 251 9.18 10.62 -15.40
C ILE A 251 8.87 10.46 -16.89
N THR A 252 8.58 9.23 -17.33
CA THR A 252 8.30 8.86 -18.72
C THR A 252 6.90 8.22 -18.84
N TRP A 253 6.17 8.59 -19.89
CA TRP A 253 4.75 8.26 -20.07
C TRP A 253 4.46 7.06 -20.99
N TRP A 254 5.29 6.83 -22.01
CA TRP A 254 5.21 5.71 -22.96
C TRP A 254 6.57 5.45 -23.63
#